data_AF-A0A7S3E8G7-F1
#
_entry.id   AF-A0A7S3E8G7-F1
#
_cell.length_a   1.000
_cell.length_b   1.000
_cell.length_c   1.000
_cell.angle_alpha   90.00
_cell.angle_beta   90.00
_cell.angle_gamma   90.00
#
_symmetry.space_group_name_H-M   'P 1'
#
loop_
_entity.id
_entity.type
_entity.pdbx_description
1 polymer ?
#
loop_
_entity_poly.entity_id
_entity_poly.type
_entity_poly.pdbx_seq_one_letter_code
_entity_poly.pdbx_strand_id
1 'polypeptide(L)'
;MTTSFEYFKEILGGDDNGSNPGPLRKGHRSINWDAPIVPFDFPRKFFEETVTRGLAVASKNNKFRVSNPTPNHIGDDKFSTINRRESKRFQTFSPKRLFTPIKDNEFWIRFTVPGKKTKALVRGFGAVFVGVDLE
;
A
#
# COMPACT_ATOMS: atom_id res chain seq x y z
N MET A 1 24.19 3.48 11.92
CA MET A 1 23.03 3.55 12.82
C MET A 1 21.84 2.98 12.08
N THR A 2 21.14 1.99 12.66
CA THR A 2 19.89 1.44 12.10
C THR A 2 18.78 2.48 12.27
N THR A 3 18.08 2.82 11.20
CA THR A 3 16.96 3.78 11.28
C THR A 3 15.78 3.14 12.02
N SER A 4 14.85 3.93 12.55
CA SER A 4 13.62 3.40 13.17
C SER A 4 12.81 2.55 12.19
N PHE A 5 12.87 2.85 10.89
CA PHE A 5 12.22 2.06 9.85
C PHE A 5 12.86 0.68 9.68
N GLU A 6 14.20 0.61 9.64
CA GLU A 6 14.92 -0.66 9.58
C GLU A 6 14.68 -1.49 10.85
N TYR A 7 14.73 -0.85 12.03
CA TYR A 7 14.39 -1.53 13.29
C TYR A 7 12.96 -2.07 13.29
N PHE A 8 12.00 -1.31 12.75
CA PHE A 8 10.62 -1.78 12.62
C PHE A 8 10.49 -3.02 11.73
N LYS A 9 11.23 -3.11 10.62
CA LYS A 9 11.24 -4.31 9.77
C LYS A 9 11.82 -5.53 10.50
N GLU A 10 12.88 -5.33 11.29
CA GLU A 10 13.47 -6.40 12.09
C GLU A 10 12.46 -6.98 13.09
N ILE A 11 11.73 -6.15 13.84
CA ILE A 11 10.72 -6.64 14.78
C ILE A 11 9.51 -7.30 14.09
N LEU A 12 9.25 -6.99 12.81
CA LEU A 12 8.23 -7.66 12.00
C LEU A 12 8.69 -9.02 11.44
N GLY A 13 9.93 -9.42 11.68
CA GLY A 13 10.46 -10.73 11.30
C GLY A 13 11.68 -10.69 10.39
N GLY A 14 12.24 -9.52 10.10
CA GLY A 14 13.46 -9.36 9.31
C GLY A 14 13.17 -9.36 7.81
N ASP A 15 13.52 -10.44 7.11
CA ASP A 15 13.47 -10.54 5.64
C ASP A 15 12.07 -10.26 5.03
N ASP A 16 12.00 -9.56 3.88
CA ASP A 16 10.76 -9.47 3.08
C ASP A 16 10.56 -10.78 2.31
N ASN A 17 9.49 -11.50 2.65
CA ASN A 17 9.12 -12.76 2.02
C ASN A 17 8.56 -12.61 0.59
N GLY A 18 8.40 -11.38 0.09
CA GLY A 18 8.02 -11.11 -1.29
C GLY A 18 6.61 -11.60 -1.63
N SER A 19 6.51 -12.42 -2.68
CA SER A 19 5.28 -13.13 -3.10
C SER A 19 5.35 -14.64 -2.85
N ASN A 20 6.33 -15.12 -2.09
CA ASN A 20 6.46 -16.55 -1.77
C ASN A 20 5.18 -17.08 -1.10
N PRO A 21 4.65 -18.26 -1.48
CA PRO A 21 3.45 -18.83 -0.84
C PRO A 21 3.61 -19.01 0.67
N GLY A 22 2.52 -18.79 1.43
CA GLY A 22 2.50 -18.91 2.88
C GLY A 22 1.80 -20.18 3.43
N PRO A 23 1.86 -20.41 4.76
CA PRO A 23 2.57 -19.60 5.75
C PRO A 23 4.08 -19.86 5.76
N LEU A 24 4.86 -18.86 6.17
CA LEU A 24 6.31 -18.98 6.40
C LEU A 24 6.61 -18.80 7.88
N ARG A 25 7.71 -19.40 8.36
CA ARG A 25 8.07 -19.41 9.79
C ARG A 25 8.55 -18.06 10.31
N LYS A 26 9.13 -17.23 9.45
CA LYS A 26 9.73 -15.92 9.77
C LYS A 26 9.55 -14.94 8.60
N GLY A 27 9.96 -13.68 8.80
CA GLY A 27 9.90 -12.63 7.78
C GLY A 27 8.59 -11.85 7.78
N HIS A 28 8.61 -10.71 7.08
CA HIS A 28 7.46 -9.84 6.86
C HIS A 28 7.08 -9.83 5.37
N ARG A 29 6.10 -8.99 4.99
CA ARG A 29 5.84 -8.64 3.59
C ARG A 29 5.64 -7.16 3.42
N SER A 30 6.33 -6.58 2.45
CA SER A 30 6.17 -5.17 2.09
C SER A 30 5.28 -5.01 0.86
N ILE A 31 4.53 -3.91 0.78
CA ILE A 31 3.73 -3.58 -0.41
C ILE A 31 4.46 -2.50 -1.22
N ASN A 32 4.75 -2.80 -2.49
CA ASN A 32 5.35 -1.85 -3.41
C ASN A 32 4.26 -1.20 -4.27
N TRP A 33 3.87 0.02 -3.90
CA TRP A 33 2.89 0.83 -4.64
C TRP A 33 3.48 1.46 -5.92
N ASP A 34 4.80 1.63 -5.98
CA ASP A 34 5.54 2.23 -7.09
C ASP A 34 5.77 1.28 -8.26
N ALA A 35 5.45 -0.02 -8.10
CA ALA A 35 5.66 -1.01 -9.15
C ALA A 35 4.88 -0.65 -10.43
N PRO A 36 5.49 -0.75 -11.63
CA PRO A 36 4.84 -0.34 -12.89
C PRO A 36 3.51 -1.03 -13.17
N ILE A 37 3.34 -2.26 -12.66
CA ILE A 37 2.12 -3.08 -12.82
C ILE A 37 0.95 -2.60 -11.94
N VAL A 38 1.20 -1.73 -10.96
CA VAL A 38 0.13 -1.18 -10.10
C VAL A 38 -0.68 -0.15 -10.90
N PRO A 39 -1.98 -0.39 -11.13
CA PRO A 39 -2.82 0.47 -11.96
C PRO A 39 -3.31 1.71 -11.20
N PHE A 40 -3.74 2.73 -11.95
CA PHE A 40 -4.30 3.98 -11.40
C PHE A 40 -5.54 3.74 -10.53
N ASP A 41 -6.59 3.18 -11.14
CA ASP A 41 -7.77 2.72 -10.42
C ASP A 41 -7.43 1.35 -9.83
N PHE A 42 -7.11 1.36 -8.53
CA PHE A 42 -6.51 0.23 -7.85
C PHE A 42 -7.55 -0.85 -7.52
N PRO A 43 -7.41 -2.08 -8.06
CA PRO A 43 -8.31 -3.17 -7.73
C PRO A 43 -8.11 -3.61 -6.28
N ARG A 44 -9.20 -3.69 -5.52
CA ARG A 44 -9.21 -4.09 -4.10
C ARG A 44 -8.33 -5.31 -3.80
N LYS A 45 -8.29 -6.31 -4.68
CA LYS A 45 -7.58 -7.56 -4.48
C LYS A 45 -6.23 -7.67 -5.22
N PHE A 46 -5.70 -6.58 -5.76
CA PHE A 46 -4.48 -6.62 -6.57
C PHE A 46 -3.30 -7.30 -5.85
N PHE A 47 -3.04 -6.94 -4.59
CA PHE A 47 -1.99 -7.59 -3.79
C PHE A 47 -2.43 -8.92 -3.16
N GLU A 48 -3.68 -9.33 -3.28
CA GLU A 48 -4.16 -10.65 -2.83
C GLU A 48 -4.08 -11.68 -3.95
N GLU A 49 -4.55 -11.33 -5.15
CA GLU A 49 -4.77 -12.26 -6.26
C GLU A 49 -3.77 -12.08 -7.41
N THR A 50 -3.33 -10.85 -7.71
CA THR A 50 -2.41 -10.60 -8.85
C THR A 50 -0.94 -10.72 -8.44
N VAL A 51 -0.52 -9.97 -7.42
CA VAL A 51 0.88 -10.02 -6.93
C VAL A 51 1.05 -11.05 -5.81
N THR A 52 -0.06 -11.49 -5.19
CA THR A 52 -0.10 -12.54 -4.15
C THR A 52 0.74 -12.25 -2.88
N ARG A 53 0.71 -11.01 -2.39
CA ARG A 53 1.30 -10.59 -1.11
C ARG A 53 0.35 -10.69 0.10
N GLY A 54 -0.90 -11.10 -0.10
CA GLY A 54 -1.84 -11.39 0.98
C GLY A 54 -2.52 -10.15 1.56
N LEU A 55 -2.72 -9.12 0.74
CA LEU A 55 -3.36 -7.86 1.14
C LEU A 55 -4.49 -7.49 0.19
N ALA A 56 -5.67 -7.23 0.74
CA ALA A 56 -6.78 -6.60 0.02
C ALA A 56 -7.21 -5.30 0.73
N VAL A 57 -7.52 -4.27 -0.04
CA VAL A 57 -7.94 -2.95 0.45
C VAL A 57 -9.40 -2.70 0.13
N ALA A 58 -10.19 -2.28 1.11
CA ALA A 58 -11.57 -1.87 0.92
C ALA A 58 -11.78 -0.44 1.41
N SER A 59 -12.82 0.22 0.92
CA SER A 59 -13.36 1.49 1.43
C SER A 59 -14.88 1.42 1.33
N LYS A 60 -15.62 2.39 1.88
CA LYS A 60 -17.10 2.40 1.83
C LYS A 60 -17.62 2.26 0.39
N ASN A 61 -16.92 2.91 -0.55
CA ASN A 61 -17.26 2.89 -1.97
C ASN A 61 -16.45 1.87 -2.79
N ASN A 62 -15.53 1.13 -2.15
CA ASN A 62 -14.55 0.25 -2.81
C ASN A 62 -13.80 0.91 -3.97
N LYS A 63 -13.54 2.22 -3.86
CA LYS A 63 -12.76 2.99 -4.82
C LYS A 63 -11.47 3.42 -4.16
N PHE A 64 -10.36 3.03 -4.78
CA PHE A 64 -9.01 3.30 -4.32
C PHE A 64 -8.16 3.70 -5.52
N ARG A 65 -7.23 4.62 -5.32
CA ARG A 65 -6.31 5.04 -6.38
C ARG A 65 -4.88 5.11 -5.91
N VAL A 66 -3.99 4.94 -6.87
CA VAL A 66 -2.56 5.18 -6.72
C VAL A 66 -2.18 6.31 -7.68
N SER A 67 -1.47 7.33 -7.18
CA SER A 67 -1.05 8.46 -8.01
C SER A 67 0.08 8.06 -8.96
N ASN A 68 0.36 8.90 -9.96
CA ASN A 68 1.43 8.76 -10.95
C ASN A 68 1.41 7.38 -11.66
N PRO A 69 0.26 6.97 -12.24
CA PRO A 69 0.12 5.65 -12.83
C PRO A 69 1.04 5.50 -14.03
N THR A 70 1.70 4.35 -14.19
CA THR A 70 2.55 4.09 -15.36
C THR A 70 1.84 3.11 -16.31
N PRO A 71 1.89 3.35 -17.64
CA PRO A 71 2.30 4.59 -18.31
C PRO A 71 1.32 5.73 -17.96
N ASN A 72 1.81 6.98 -17.86
CA ASN A 72 1.10 8.18 -17.37
C ASN A 72 -0.11 8.61 -18.24
N HIS A 73 -1.09 7.73 -18.48
CA HIS A 73 -2.24 7.99 -19.34
C HIS A 73 -3.22 9.02 -18.77
N ILE A 74 -3.25 9.19 -17.44
CA ILE A 74 -4.23 10.02 -16.73
C ILE A 74 -3.60 11.29 -16.13
N GLY A 75 -2.27 11.42 -16.11
CA GLY A 75 -1.59 12.64 -15.65
C GLY A 75 -1.95 13.06 -14.22
N ASP A 76 -1.96 12.13 -13.27
CA ASP A 76 -2.29 12.39 -11.87
C ASP A 76 -1.02 12.38 -11.00
N ASP A 77 -0.43 13.55 -10.71
CA ASP A 77 0.70 13.64 -9.79
C ASP A 77 0.21 13.97 -8.39
N LYS A 78 0.47 13.06 -7.45
CA LYS A 78 0.04 13.16 -6.04
C LYS A 78 -1.41 13.60 -5.90
N PHE A 79 -2.31 12.97 -6.66
CA PHE A 79 -3.75 13.27 -6.67
C PHE A 79 -4.11 14.67 -7.18
N SER A 80 -3.32 15.23 -8.10
CA SER A 80 -3.63 16.50 -8.76
C SER A 80 -4.99 16.52 -9.45
N THR A 81 -5.52 15.36 -9.88
CA THR A 81 -6.86 15.26 -10.48
C THR A 81 -7.99 15.28 -9.45
N ILE A 82 -7.68 15.05 -8.17
CA ILE A 82 -8.63 15.13 -7.05
C ILE A 82 -8.57 16.52 -6.43
N ASN A 83 -7.37 16.99 -6.07
CA ASN A 83 -7.14 18.31 -5.51
C ASN A 83 -5.76 18.83 -5.88
N ARG A 84 -5.73 19.74 -6.86
CA ARG A 84 -4.49 20.36 -7.38
C ARG A 84 -3.74 21.22 -6.35
N ARG A 85 -4.42 21.75 -5.33
CA ARG A 85 -3.76 22.56 -4.29
C ARG A 85 -3.03 21.64 -3.32
N GLU A 86 -3.71 20.62 -2.82
CA GLU A 86 -3.13 19.68 -1.85
C GLU A 86 -2.02 18.81 -2.47
N SER A 87 -2.09 18.50 -3.76
CA SER A 87 -1.01 17.75 -4.44
C SER A 87 0.37 18.42 -4.35
N LYS A 88 0.40 19.74 -4.20
CA LYS A 88 1.63 20.52 -3.99
C LYS A 88 2.19 20.39 -2.57
N ARG A 89 1.37 20.00 -1.59
CA ARG A 89 1.74 19.86 -0.18
C ARG A 89 2.15 18.43 0.17
N PHE A 90 1.59 17.42 -0.50
CA PHE A 90 1.97 16.04 -0.24
C PHE A 90 3.43 15.75 -0.63
N GLN A 91 4.11 14.99 0.24
CA GLN A 91 5.41 14.38 -0.01
C GLN A 91 5.25 12.85 -0.01
N THR A 92 6.00 12.15 -0.85
CA THR A 92 5.99 10.68 -0.88
C THR A 92 6.99 10.15 0.14
N PHE A 93 6.61 9.12 0.92
CA PHE A 93 7.54 8.41 1.79
C PHE A 93 8.57 7.62 0.97
N SER A 94 8.09 6.81 0.03
CA SER A 94 8.87 6.19 -1.04
C SER A 94 8.44 6.84 -2.35
N PRO A 95 9.33 7.57 -3.05
CA PRO A 95 9.00 8.12 -4.36
C PRO A 95 8.65 7.00 -5.35
N LYS A 96 7.62 7.17 -6.19
CA LYS A 96 6.97 8.44 -6.61
C LYS A 96 5.47 8.49 -6.33
N ARG A 97 4.88 7.46 -5.73
CA ARG A 97 3.41 7.30 -5.68
C ARG A 97 2.85 7.42 -4.28
N LEU A 98 1.61 7.90 -4.22
CA LEU A 98 0.73 7.90 -3.05
C LEU A 98 -0.46 7.00 -3.32
N PHE A 99 -1.18 6.60 -2.27
CA PHE A 99 -2.45 5.87 -2.38
C PHE A 99 -3.53 6.52 -1.53
N THR A 100 -4.79 6.44 -1.97
CA THR A 100 -5.92 7.02 -1.22
C THR A 100 -7.25 6.34 -1.58
N PRO A 101 -8.20 6.19 -0.63
CA PRO A 101 -9.59 5.94 -1.00
C PRO A 101 -10.20 7.18 -1.67
N ILE A 102 -11.21 6.97 -2.52
CA ILE A 102 -11.88 8.06 -3.26
C ILE A 102 -13.23 8.39 -2.63
N LYS A 103 -13.45 9.68 -2.36
CA LYS A 103 -14.65 10.20 -1.70
C LYS A 103 -14.91 9.52 -0.35
N ASP A 104 -13.83 9.23 0.36
CA ASP A 104 -13.83 8.54 1.65
C ASP A 104 -12.59 8.99 2.43
N ASN A 105 -12.63 8.90 3.74
CA ASN A 105 -11.51 9.13 4.65
C ASN A 105 -11.18 7.89 5.48
N GLU A 106 -11.95 6.80 5.33
CA GLU A 106 -11.72 5.52 5.99
C GLU A 106 -11.43 4.41 4.97
N PHE A 107 -10.54 3.49 5.33
CA PHE A 107 -10.33 2.27 4.59
C PHE A 107 -9.87 1.13 5.49
N TRP A 108 -10.06 -0.08 4.99
CA TRP A 108 -9.83 -1.32 5.73
C TRP A 108 -8.84 -2.17 4.96
N ILE A 109 -7.95 -2.84 5.69
CA ILE A 109 -7.06 -3.85 5.12
C ILE A 109 -7.49 -5.22 5.62
N ARG A 110 -7.64 -6.17 4.70
CA ARG A 110 -7.82 -7.58 5.02
C ARG A 110 -6.58 -8.37 4.62
N PHE A 111 -6.03 -9.09 5.58
CA PHE A 111 -4.88 -9.97 5.37
C PHE A 111 -5.30 -11.41 5.07
N THR A 112 -4.66 -12.01 4.09
CA THR A 112 -4.80 -13.42 3.70
C THR A 112 -3.45 -14.09 3.60
N VAL A 113 -3.44 -15.40 3.78
CA VAL A 113 -2.22 -16.19 3.59
C VAL A 113 -1.84 -16.11 2.10
N PRO A 114 -0.64 -15.61 1.75
CA PRO A 114 -0.17 -15.51 0.37
C PRO A 114 -0.38 -16.81 -0.42
N GLY A 115 -1.03 -16.71 -1.59
CA GLY A 115 -1.38 -17.84 -2.43
C GLY A 115 -2.59 -18.67 -1.96
N LYS A 116 -3.29 -18.25 -0.90
CA LYS A 116 -4.48 -18.94 -0.35
C LYS A 116 -5.62 -17.95 -0.10
N LYS A 117 -6.85 -18.46 0.01
CA LYS A 117 -8.05 -17.65 0.36
C LYS A 117 -8.28 -17.51 1.86
N THR A 118 -7.47 -18.18 2.69
CA THR A 118 -7.61 -18.20 4.15
C THR A 118 -7.15 -16.88 4.76
N LYS A 119 -7.91 -16.33 5.72
CA LYS A 119 -7.50 -15.15 6.51
C LYS A 119 -6.16 -15.41 7.22
N ALA A 120 -5.27 -14.42 7.23
CA ALA A 120 -3.99 -14.53 7.91
C ALA A 120 -4.05 -13.91 9.31
N LEU A 121 -3.34 -14.53 10.26
CA LEU A 121 -2.96 -13.88 11.51
C LEU A 121 -1.80 -12.93 11.24
N VAL A 122 -1.88 -11.70 11.74
CA VAL A 122 -0.84 -10.68 11.62
C VAL A 122 -0.25 -10.39 12.99
N ARG A 123 1.08 -10.47 13.10
CA ARG A 123 1.81 -10.21 14.34
C ARG A 123 2.24 -8.75 14.49
N GLY A 124 2.23 -7.99 13.39
CA GLY A 124 2.49 -6.57 13.38
C GLY A 124 2.17 -5.97 12.01
N PHE A 125 1.80 -4.70 12.00
CA PHE A 125 1.40 -3.96 10.82
C PHE A 125 1.92 -2.52 10.92
N GLY A 126 2.33 -1.94 9.80
CA GLY A 126 2.73 -0.55 9.69
C GLY A 126 2.19 0.07 8.41
N ALA A 127 1.80 1.34 8.50
CA ALA A 127 1.45 2.20 7.38
C ALA A 127 2.03 3.59 7.62
N VAL A 128 2.37 4.29 6.54
CA VAL A 128 2.87 5.66 6.60
C VAL A 128 1.84 6.56 5.94
N PHE A 129 1.34 7.54 6.70
CA PHE A 129 0.49 8.61 6.20
C PHE A 129 1.35 9.86 5.98
N VAL A 130 1.02 10.63 4.95
CA VAL A 130 1.78 11.84 4.56
C VAL A 130 0.84 13.04 4.57
N GLY A 131 1.40 14.24 4.82
CA GLY A 131 0.59 15.47 4.89
C GLY A 131 -0.38 15.46 6.07
N VAL A 132 0.03 14.89 7.21
CA VAL A 132 -0.74 14.96 8.45
C VAL A 132 -0.56 16.35 9.05
N ASP A 133 -1.63 17.13 9.02
CA ASP A 133 -1.70 18.42 9.72
C ASP A 133 -2.27 18.16 11.12
N LEU A 134 -1.65 18.74 12.15
CA LEU A 134 -2.21 18.81 13.50
C LEU A 134 -3.13 20.02 13.56
N GLU A 135 -4.32 19.85 14.13
CA GLU A 135 -5.19 20.99 14.50
C GLU A 135 -4.55 21.82 15.61
#